data_AF-A0A8J8BG83-F1
#
_entry.id   AF-A0A8J8BG83-F1
#
_cell.length_a   1.000
_cell.length_b   1.000
_cell.length_c   1.000
_cell.angle_alpha   90.00
_cell.angle_beta   90.00
_cell.angle_gamma   90.00
#
_symmetry.space_group_name_H-M   'P 1'
#
loop_
_entity.id
_entity.type
_entity.pdbx_description
1 polymer ?
#
loop_
_entity_poly.entity_id
_entity_poly.type
_entity_poly.pdbx_seq_one_letter_code
_entity_poly.pdbx_strand_id
1 'polypeptide(L)'
;MSNGRWLSRIYREFGVVQFPIVDLRVLAEGPTGRLRRPSWPDPIAGVEFVRGVGMVRDRPGGAIRDWSGERAFCDAAGLLRLPEPHFRQAVRPGFRPLGPEDAIMMIPCYRRLYSDGLSTRVDVAFISRWPDQTWRCAWRRDLDYLSVPVGLPWRDDGPLPLGAVSRQLARRYAEITTRHGSEVRYDLVEAGTPMVLTEWHTDKGLPPGATQRDGVHFRCRPVRFGDQRMPSWGVTFSPHCDGNRARQVRGNLWRLHTERESLRGAIRVWRRGDVALDRQRLRDYLAERLKILNRERRAGVEQVPLLDIAQRIESLAPPDVIDDLRRELRRESLGVLRSLDRVIEKTIGYDYAVPVDPSLHIHVEHGGHITMSAGDTYNVHGGAYGSTFGPHAQTHNRDFAITPISSEELRSLAGHVSELTGLLSGEQRQELIQAHEDLEQAASTDDRSPGRVRAAAERLMRIAAAVGTAGAPLLEAVTKLLKASGLT
;
A
#
# COMPACT_ATOMS: atom_id res chain seq x y z
N MET A 1 -15.35 -53.22 20.70
CA MET A 1 -14.38 -52.27 20.14
C MET A 1 -14.74 -52.03 18.67
N SER A 2 -15.52 -50.99 18.41
CA SER A 2 -15.97 -50.62 17.07
C SER A 2 -14.86 -49.81 16.38
N ASN A 3 -14.30 -50.37 15.30
CA ASN A 3 -13.40 -49.66 14.38
C ASN A 3 -14.20 -48.60 13.61
N GLY A 4 -14.44 -47.47 14.24
CA GLY A 4 -14.92 -46.27 13.56
C GLY A 4 -13.82 -45.77 12.62
N ARG A 5 -13.93 -46.07 11.32
CA ARG A 5 -13.18 -45.38 10.28
C ARG A 5 -13.57 -43.90 10.33
N TRP A 6 -12.77 -43.11 11.02
CA TRP A 6 -12.75 -41.66 10.86
C TRP A 6 -12.35 -41.39 9.40
N LEU A 7 -13.34 -41.16 8.53
CA LEU A 7 -13.10 -40.57 7.22
C LEU A 7 -12.50 -39.18 7.49
N SER A 8 -11.17 -39.09 7.50
CA SER A 8 -10.46 -37.85 7.72
C SER A 8 -10.89 -36.84 6.66
N ARG A 9 -11.50 -35.73 7.08
CA ARG A 9 -11.79 -34.62 6.17
C ARG A 9 -10.48 -34.13 5.55
N ILE A 10 -10.43 -34.06 4.22
CA ILE A 10 -9.30 -33.54 3.47
C ILE A 10 -9.56 -32.06 3.20
N TYR A 11 -8.67 -31.18 3.67
CA TYR A 11 -8.73 -29.75 3.37
C TYR A 11 -7.99 -29.47 2.08
N ARG A 12 -8.54 -28.54 1.30
CA ARG A 12 -7.87 -27.99 0.12
C ARG A 12 -7.34 -26.61 0.47
N GLU A 13 -6.04 -26.45 0.26
CA GLU A 13 -5.35 -25.16 0.32
C GLU A 13 -4.94 -24.77 -1.08
N PHE A 14 -4.98 -23.47 -1.35
CA PHE A 14 -4.31 -22.91 -2.51
C PHE A 14 -3.06 -22.16 -2.06
N GLY A 15 -1.89 -22.51 -2.61
CA GLY A 15 -0.61 -21.91 -2.27
C GLY A 15 0.08 -21.33 -3.51
N VAL A 16 0.69 -20.15 -3.39
CA VAL A 16 1.48 -19.52 -4.46
C VAL A 16 2.79 -19.00 -3.92
N VAL A 17 3.88 -19.34 -4.61
CA VAL A 17 5.18 -18.70 -4.43
C VAL A 17 5.37 -17.69 -5.55
N GLN A 18 5.57 -16.44 -5.16
CA GLN A 18 5.77 -15.32 -6.06
C GLN A 18 7.23 -14.88 -6.07
N PHE A 19 7.75 -14.59 -7.25
CA PHE A 19 9.10 -14.08 -7.49
C PHE A 19 9.02 -12.75 -8.23
N PRO A 20 9.07 -11.61 -7.50
CA PRO A 20 9.16 -10.31 -8.13
C PRO A 20 10.49 -10.14 -8.86
N ILE A 21 10.43 -9.50 -10.02
CA ILE A 21 11.58 -9.12 -10.85
C ILE A 21 11.49 -7.62 -11.08
N VAL A 22 12.51 -6.90 -10.63
CA VAL A 22 12.60 -5.44 -10.74
C VAL A 22 13.43 -5.09 -11.96
N ASP A 23 12.78 -4.61 -13.02
CA ASP A 23 13.42 -4.25 -14.29
C ASP A 23 13.59 -2.72 -14.40
N LEU A 24 14.75 -2.22 -14.00
CA LEU A 24 15.10 -0.80 -13.98
C LEU A 24 15.62 -0.29 -15.32
N ARG A 25 15.78 -1.16 -16.33
CA ARG A 25 16.23 -0.76 -17.68
C ARG A 25 15.32 0.26 -18.36
N VAL A 26 14.06 0.35 -17.94
CA VAL A 26 13.10 1.37 -18.40
C VAL A 26 13.43 2.78 -17.91
N LEU A 27 14.22 2.87 -16.84
CA LEU A 27 14.61 4.12 -16.20
C LEU A 27 16.00 4.60 -16.66
N ALA A 28 16.70 3.83 -17.48
CA ALA A 28 18.03 4.19 -17.95
C ALA A 28 18.01 5.36 -18.96
N GLU A 29 19.04 6.21 -18.95
CA GLU A 29 19.21 7.30 -19.92
C GLU A 29 19.49 6.76 -21.32
N GLY A 30 20.34 5.72 -21.40
CA GLY A 30 20.82 5.13 -22.66
C GLY A 30 20.06 3.87 -23.13
N PRO A 31 20.39 3.36 -24.33
CA PRO A 31 19.84 2.12 -24.83
C PRO A 31 20.29 0.93 -23.97
N THR A 32 19.34 0.19 -23.41
CA THR A 32 19.60 -0.98 -22.55
C THR A 32 19.45 -2.31 -23.27
N GLY A 33 19.15 -2.28 -24.57
CA GLY A 33 18.78 -3.47 -25.35
C GLY A 33 17.44 -4.09 -24.97
N ARG A 34 16.70 -3.54 -23.98
CA ARG A 34 15.39 -4.07 -23.57
C ARG A 34 14.41 -4.12 -24.75
N LEU A 35 13.81 -5.29 -24.95
CA LEU A 35 12.76 -5.49 -25.95
C LEU A 35 11.50 -4.71 -25.57
N ARG A 36 10.88 -4.05 -26.55
CA ARG A 36 9.60 -3.35 -26.39
C ARG A 36 8.39 -4.30 -26.47
N ARG A 37 8.59 -5.54 -26.92
CA ARG A 37 7.56 -6.58 -27.00
C ARG A 37 7.81 -7.68 -25.96
N PRO A 38 6.75 -8.25 -25.35
CA PRO A 38 5.34 -7.88 -25.50
C PRO A 38 5.03 -6.44 -25.05
N SER A 39 3.98 -5.83 -25.60
CA SER A 39 3.56 -4.46 -25.30
C SER A 39 2.84 -4.36 -23.95
N TRP A 40 3.49 -4.81 -22.88
CA TRP A 40 2.98 -4.69 -21.52
C TRP A 40 2.68 -3.22 -21.16
N PRO A 41 1.61 -2.93 -20.40
CA PRO A 41 0.72 -3.87 -19.71
C PRO A 41 -0.41 -4.49 -20.55
N ASP A 42 -0.54 -4.11 -21.83
CA ASP A 42 -1.64 -4.56 -22.69
C ASP A 42 -1.11 -5.27 -23.96
N PRO A 43 -0.53 -6.46 -23.80
CA PRO A 43 -0.03 -7.22 -24.93
C PRO A 43 -1.17 -7.83 -25.75
N ILE A 44 -0.89 -8.15 -27.01
CA ILE A 44 -1.84 -8.85 -27.88
C ILE A 44 -1.71 -10.37 -27.64
N ALA A 45 -2.66 -10.94 -26.88
CA ALA A 45 -2.71 -12.37 -26.62
C ALA A 45 -2.82 -13.17 -27.94
N GLY A 46 -2.13 -14.31 -28.00
CA GLY A 46 -2.07 -15.14 -29.21
C GLY A 46 -1.13 -14.65 -30.31
N VAL A 47 -0.61 -13.41 -30.21
CA VAL A 47 0.29 -12.81 -31.21
C VAL A 47 1.67 -12.54 -30.61
N GLU A 48 1.71 -11.90 -29.44
CA GLU A 48 2.97 -11.58 -28.79
C GLU A 48 3.48 -12.74 -27.92
N PHE A 49 4.79 -12.76 -27.69
CA PHE A 49 5.45 -13.80 -26.90
C PHE A 49 6.68 -13.26 -26.18
N VAL A 50 7.09 -13.93 -25.11
CA VAL A 50 8.39 -13.72 -24.46
C VAL A 50 9.32 -14.85 -24.87
N ARG A 51 10.49 -14.51 -25.43
CA ARG A 51 11.50 -15.48 -25.89
C ARG A 51 11.85 -16.45 -24.76
N GLY A 52 11.94 -17.74 -25.08
CA GLY A 52 12.31 -18.76 -24.09
C GLY A 52 11.27 -18.98 -22.98
N VAL A 53 10.10 -18.34 -23.04
CA VAL A 53 8.98 -18.55 -22.11
C VAL A 53 7.79 -19.10 -22.89
N GLY A 54 7.32 -18.34 -23.89
CA GLY A 54 6.21 -18.72 -24.74
C GLY A 54 5.28 -17.56 -25.08
N MET A 55 4.17 -17.92 -25.73
CA MET A 55 3.14 -17.00 -26.18
C MET A 55 2.37 -16.36 -25.02
N VAL A 56 2.01 -15.10 -25.18
CA VAL A 56 1.10 -14.37 -24.30
C VAL A 56 -0.32 -14.94 -24.45
N ARG A 57 -0.97 -15.20 -23.33
CA ARG A 57 -2.34 -15.73 -23.26
C ARG A 57 -3.20 -14.88 -22.34
N ASP A 58 -4.48 -14.81 -22.64
CA ASP A 58 -5.46 -14.24 -21.71
C ASP A 58 -5.61 -15.12 -20.47
N ARG A 59 -5.74 -14.48 -19.32
CA ARG A 59 -5.96 -15.14 -18.03
C ARG A 59 -7.38 -15.71 -17.98
N PRO A 60 -7.55 -17.00 -17.63
CA PRO A 60 -8.86 -17.54 -17.34
C PRO A 60 -9.56 -16.74 -16.21
N GLY A 61 -10.76 -16.25 -16.50
CA GLY A 61 -11.54 -15.37 -15.62
C GLY A 61 -11.15 -13.88 -15.71
N GLY A 62 -10.43 -13.46 -16.74
CA GLY A 62 -10.21 -12.05 -17.08
C GLY A 62 -9.27 -11.28 -16.14
N ALA A 63 -9.15 -9.98 -16.40
CA ALA A 63 -8.38 -9.07 -15.57
C ALA A 63 -9.03 -8.89 -14.18
N ILE A 64 -8.22 -8.64 -13.16
CA ILE A 64 -8.74 -8.09 -11.91
C ILE A 64 -8.94 -6.59 -12.15
N ARG A 65 -10.16 -6.10 -11.93
CA ARG A 65 -10.49 -4.68 -12.07
C ARG A 65 -9.47 -3.83 -11.29
N ASP A 66 -9.06 -2.71 -11.86
CA ASP A 66 -8.07 -1.75 -11.31
C ASP A 66 -6.60 -2.19 -11.33
N TRP A 67 -6.27 -3.36 -11.88
CA TRP A 67 -4.89 -3.83 -12.03
C TRP A 67 -4.47 -4.01 -13.49
N SER A 68 -3.54 -3.17 -13.95
CA SER A 68 -2.88 -3.30 -15.25
C SER A 68 -1.96 -4.52 -15.29
N GLY A 69 -1.80 -5.15 -16.46
CA GLY A 69 -0.89 -6.29 -16.64
C GLY A 69 -1.38 -7.62 -16.05
N GLU A 70 -2.57 -7.68 -15.46
CA GLU A 70 -3.15 -8.92 -14.89
C GLU A 70 -4.06 -9.68 -15.88
N ARG A 71 -4.44 -9.03 -16.99
CA ARG A 71 -5.29 -9.62 -18.02
C ARG A 71 -4.59 -10.75 -18.76
N ALA A 72 -3.30 -10.58 -19.03
CA ALA A 72 -2.51 -11.46 -19.86
C ALA A 72 -1.29 -11.99 -19.12
N PHE A 73 -0.82 -13.17 -19.50
CA PHE A 73 0.33 -13.83 -18.89
C PHE A 73 1.06 -14.71 -19.91
N CYS A 74 2.30 -15.09 -19.63
CA CYS A 74 2.98 -16.19 -20.33
C CYS A 74 3.08 -17.40 -19.41
N ASP A 75 2.91 -18.62 -19.94
CA ASP A 75 3.23 -19.84 -19.19
C ASP A 75 4.74 -19.90 -18.93
N ALA A 76 5.14 -19.94 -17.66
CA ALA A 76 6.54 -19.89 -17.26
C ALA A 76 7.27 -21.25 -17.39
N ALA A 77 6.81 -22.19 -18.23
CA ALA A 77 7.44 -23.50 -18.43
C ALA A 77 8.89 -23.45 -18.90
N GLY A 78 9.20 -22.47 -19.74
CA GLY A 78 10.57 -22.21 -20.19
C GLY A 78 11.43 -21.51 -19.14
N LEU A 79 10.81 -20.99 -18.06
CA LEU A 79 11.49 -20.39 -16.89
C LEU A 79 11.59 -21.37 -15.70
N LEU A 80 10.69 -22.34 -15.58
CA LEU A 80 10.69 -23.22 -14.43
C LEU A 80 9.95 -24.51 -14.77
N ARG A 81 10.60 -25.65 -14.52
CA ARG A 81 9.99 -26.98 -14.64
C ARG A 81 9.71 -27.55 -13.26
N LEU A 82 8.53 -28.12 -13.12
CA LEU A 82 8.18 -28.94 -11.96
C LEU A 82 8.38 -30.39 -12.41
N PRO A 83 9.40 -31.10 -11.87
CA PRO A 83 9.77 -32.42 -12.36
C PRO A 83 8.68 -33.47 -12.10
N GLU A 84 7.91 -33.29 -11.02
CA GLU A 84 6.88 -34.22 -10.61
C GLU A 84 5.46 -33.63 -10.82
N PRO A 85 4.47 -34.47 -11.18
CA PRO A 85 3.07 -34.06 -11.26
C PRO A 85 2.43 -33.85 -9.88
N HIS A 86 3.05 -34.39 -8.82
CA HIS A 86 2.64 -34.17 -7.44
C HIS A 86 3.84 -34.34 -6.51
N PHE A 87 3.87 -33.57 -5.43
CA PHE A 87 4.92 -33.64 -4.42
C PHE A 87 4.31 -34.18 -3.13
N ARG A 88 4.86 -35.29 -2.64
CA ARG A 88 4.51 -35.82 -1.31
C ARG A 88 5.55 -35.34 -0.31
N GLN A 89 5.11 -34.65 0.72
CA GLN A 89 5.96 -34.34 1.86
C GLN A 89 5.52 -35.19 3.06
N ALA A 90 6.51 -35.84 3.66
CA ALA A 90 6.30 -36.53 4.93
C ALA A 90 5.91 -35.49 5.99
N VAL A 91 4.89 -35.80 6.79
CA VAL A 91 4.56 -35.00 7.96
C VAL A 91 5.77 -35.03 8.90
N ARG A 92 6.25 -33.84 9.29
CA ARG A 92 7.52 -33.64 10.00
C ARG A 92 7.65 -34.47 11.30
N PRO A 93 8.89 -34.74 11.76
CA PRO A 93 9.16 -35.52 12.98
C PRO A 93 8.43 -34.94 14.21
N GLY A 94 7.66 -35.80 14.89
CA GLY A 94 6.75 -35.45 15.99
C GLY A 94 5.30 -35.86 15.71
N PHE A 95 4.93 -35.97 14.44
CA PHE A 95 3.77 -36.74 13.99
C PHE A 95 4.27 -38.09 13.49
N ARG A 96 3.78 -39.21 14.04
CA ARG A 96 3.94 -40.49 13.37
C ARG A 96 2.96 -40.49 12.20
N PRO A 97 3.40 -40.42 10.93
CA PRO A 97 2.48 -40.71 9.83
C PRO A 97 1.92 -42.13 10.08
N LEU A 98 0.61 -42.25 10.20
CA LEU A 98 -0.08 -43.53 10.39
C LEU A 98 -0.12 -44.32 9.06
N GLY A 99 0.20 -43.67 7.94
CA GLY A 99 0.46 -44.31 6.66
C GLY A 99 0.80 -43.32 5.54
N PRO A 100 1.01 -43.79 4.30
CA PRO A 100 1.19 -42.93 3.12
C PRO A 100 0.00 -42.02 2.81
N GLU A 101 -1.17 -42.29 3.41
CA GLU A 101 -2.38 -41.47 3.30
C GLU A 101 -2.32 -40.18 4.12
N ASP A 102 -1.38 -40.07 5.06
CA ASP A 102 -1.17 -38.85 5.86
C ASP A 102 -0.20 -37.86 5.22
N ALA A 103 0.39 -38.20 4.07
CA ALA A 103 1.32 -37.32 3.38
C ALA A 103 0.61 -36.09 2.81
N ILE A 104 1.27 -34.93 2.94
CA ILE A 104 0.82 -33.69 2.30
C ILE A 104 1.04 -33.87 0.81
N MET A 105 -0.04 -33.77 0.03
CA MET A 105 0.03 -33.85 -1.42
C MET A 105 -0.11 -32.45 -2.01
N MET A 106 0.96 -31.93 -2.60
CA MET A 106 0.95 -30.67 -3.34
C MET A 106 0.88 -30.96 -4.85
N ILE A 107 -0.11 -30.38 -5.51
CA ILE A 107 -0.36 -30.55 -6.94
C ILE A 107 -0.12 -29.21 -7.64
N PRO A 108 0.90 -29.11 -8.51
CA PRO A 108 1.08 -27.95 -9.38
C PRO A 108 -0.17 -27.58 -10.14
N CYS A 109 -0.51 -26.29 -10.15
CA CYS A 109 -1.66 -25.76 -10.89
C CYS A 109 -1.23 -24.92 -12.08
N TYR A 110 -0.35 -23.95 -11.85
CA TYR A 110 0.16 -23.10 -12.90
C TYR A 110 1.52 -22.52 -12.51
N ARG A 111 2.21 -22.02 -13.52
CA ARG A 111 3.38 -21.16 -13.41
C ARG A 111 3.22 -20.04 -14.45
N ARG A 112 3.29 -18.79 -14.03
CA ARG A 112 2.91 -17.66 -14.90
C ARG A 112 3.87 -16.50 -14.73
N LEU A 113 4.28 -15.94 -15.86
CA LEU A 113 4.98 -14.67 -15.93
C LEU A 113 3.96 -13.56 -16.20
N TYR A 114 3.93 -12.56 -15.32
CA TYR A 114 3.12 -11.34 -15.45
C TYR A 114 4.05 -10.14 -15.56
N SER A 115 3.62 -9.11 -16.29
CA SER A 115 4.29 -7.81 -16.30
C SER A 115 3.28 -6.70 -16.58
N ASP A 116 3.45 -5.54 -15.94
CA ASP A 116 2.77 -4.31 -16.35
C ASP A 116 3.69 -3.40 -17.20
N GLY A 117 4.86 -3.90 -17.60
CA GLY A 117 5.88 -3.14 -18.31
C GLY A 117 6.92 -2.47 -17.41
N LEU A 118 6.69 -2.44 -16.11
CA LEU A 118 7.49 -1.70 -15.12
C LEU A 118 7.81 -2.55 -13.87
N SER A 119 6.96 -3.50 -13.55
CA SER A 119 7.05 -4.51 -12.50
C SER A 119 6.69 -5.85 -13.12
N THR A 120 7.57 -6.83 -12.92
CA THR A 120 7.42 -8.18 -13.47
C THR A 120 7.40 -9.18 -12.32
N ARG A 121 6.69 -10.30 -12.50
CA ARG A 121 6.75 -11.39 -11.52
C ARG A 121 6.53 -12.75 -12.15
N VAL A 122 7.07 -13.78 -11.52
CA VAL A 122 6.75 -15.18 -11.79
C VAL A 122 5.95 -15.72 -10.60
N ASP A 123 4.77 -16.25 -10.86
CA ASP A 123 3.92 -16.90 -9.85
C ASP A 123 3.91 -18.42 -10.10
N VAL A 124 4.18 -19.23 -9.08
CA VAL A 124 4.08 -20.71 -9.12
C VAL A 124 3.03 -21.16 -8.11
N ALA A 125 1.96 -21.79 -8.59
CA ALA A 125 0.79 -22.13 -7.79
C ALA A 125 0.57 -23.63 -7.62
N PHE A 126 0.01 -23.98 -6.47
CA PHE A 126 -0.26 -25.35 -6.04
C PHE A 126 -1.66 -25.44 -5.40
N ILE A 127 -2.30 -26.58 -5.58
CA ILE A 127 -3.40 -27.03 -4.72
C ILE A 127 -2.84 -28.11 -3.82
N SER A 128 -3.00 -27.94 -2.52
CA SER A 128 -2.49 -28.87 -1.53
C SER A 128 -3.65 -29.55 -0.79
N ARG A 129 -3.51 -30.85 -0.57
CA ARG A 129 -4.46 -31.66 0.19
C ARG A 129 -3.85 -32.02 1.53
N TRP A 130 -4.58 -31.69 2.60
CA TRP A 130 -4.10 -31.79 3.97
C TRP A 130 -5.03 -32.68 4.81
N PRO A 131 -4.49 -33.63 5.60
CA PRO A 131 -5.26 -34.36 6.59
C PRO A 131 -5.74 -33.45 7.72
N ASP A 132 -6.94 -33.68 8.25
CA ASP A 132 -7.59 -32.83 9.28
C ASP A 132 -6.71 -32.54 10.51
N GLN A 133 -5.94 -33.53 10.95
CA GLN A 133 -5.08 -33.42 12.14
C GLN A 133 -3.93 -32.42 11.97
N THR A 134 -3.62 -32.02 10.73
CA THR A 134 -2.54 -31.09 10.42
C THR A 134 -2.96 -29.62 10.48
N TRP A 135 -4.22 -29.29 10.79
CA TRP A 135 -4.67 -27.90 10.97
C TRP A 135 -3.82 -27.12 11.98
N ARG A 136 -3.35 -27.78 13.04
CA ARG A 136 -2.40 -27.16 13.97
C ARG A 136 -1.04 -26.94 13.30
N CYS A 137 -0.54 -27.80 12.42
CA CYS A 137 0.74 -27.56 11.74
C CYS A 137 0.66 -26.56 10.56
N ALA A 138 -0.51 -25.95 10.34
CA ALA A 138 -0.78 -24.92 9.32
C ALA A 138 0.28 -23.83 9.20
N TRP A 139 0.95 -23.48 10.31
CA TRP A 139 1.87 -22.35 10.36
C TRP A 139 3.28 -22.64 9.83
N ARG A 140 3.61 -23.82 9.27
CA ARG A 140 4.92 -24.08 8.62
C ARG A 140 4.86 -24.45 7.13
N ARG A 141 3.68 -24.44 6.52
CA ARG A 141 3.43 -24.86 5.13
C ARG A 141 4.19 -24.04 4.09
N ASP A 142 4.54 -22.80 4.42
CA ASP A 142 5.28 -21.94 3.51
C ASP A 142 6.65 -22.51 3.16
N LEU A 143 7.31 -23.15 4.13
CA LEU A 143 8.58 -23.84 3.90
C LEU A 143 8.40 -25.05 2.98
N ASP A 144 7.24 -25.69 3.05
CA ASP A 144 6.92 -26.87 2.25
C ASP A 144 6.80 -26.48 0.77
N TYR A 145 6.10 -25.38 0.47
CA TYR A 145 6.07 -24.77 -0.87
C TYR A 145 7.45 -24.32 -1.35
N LEU A 146 8.22 -23.64 -0.50
CA LEU A 146 9.58 -23.17 -0.86
C LEU A 146 10.57 -24.32 -1.09
N SER A 147 10.33 -25.49 -0.50
CA SER A 147 11.19 -26.67 -0.63
C SER A 147 10.87 -27.53 -1.85
N VAL A 148 9.81 -27.22 -2.61
CA VAL A 148 9.46 -27.98 -3.83
C VAL A 148 10.65 -27.96 -4.79
N PRO A 149 11.18 -29.12 -5.23
CA PRO A 149 12.28 -29.15 -6.18
C PRO A 149 11.79 -28.72 -7.57
N VAL A 150 12.57 -27.86 -8.21
CA VAL A 150 12.28 -27.29 -9.53
C VAL A 150 13.50 -27.35 -10.43
N GLY A 151 13.30 -27.68 -11.70
CA GLY A 151 14.32 -27.62 -12.73
C GLY A 151 14.35 -26.27 -13.43
N LEU A 152 15.53 -25.83 -13.86
CA LEU A 152 15.72 -24.65 -14.69
C LEU A 152 16.08 -25.10 -16.11
N PRO A 153 15.14 -25.08 -17.09
CA PRO A 153 15.33 -25.66 -18.44
C PRO A 153 16.57 -25.27 -19.24
N TRP A 154 17.25 -24.19 -18.87
CA TRP A 154 18.45 -23.67 -19.54
C TRP A 154 19.73 -23.89 -18.73
N ARG A 155 19.67 -24.72 -17.69
CA ARG A 155 20.79 -25.12 -16.84
C ARG A 155 20.75 -26.62 -16.61
N ASP A 156 21.94 -27.21 -16.50
CA ASP A 156 22.11 -28.65 -16.28
C ASP A 156 22.47 -29.00 -14.82
N ASP A 157 22.34 -28.05 -13.89
CA ASP A 157 22.77 -28.19 -12.48
C ASP A 157 21.80 -28.98 -11.58
N GLY A 158 20.91 -29.78 -12.17
CA GLY A 158 19.88 -30.51 -11.44
C GLY A 158 18.77 -29.63 -10.83
N PRO A 159 17.86 -30.23 -10.04
CA PRO A 159 16.77 -29.50 -9.42
C PRO A 159 17.24 -28.67 -8.22
N LEU A 160 16.67 -27.47 -8.09
CA LEU A 160 16.88 -26.55 -6.96
C LEU A 160 15.59 -26.40 -6.15
N PRO A 161 15.65 -26.05 -4.86
CA PRO A 161 14.45 -25.67 -4.12
C PRO A 161 13.79 -24.43 -4.72
N LEU A 162 12.47 -24.42 -4.83
CA LEU A 162 11.69 -23.31 -5.40
C LEU A 162 12.00 -21.96 -4.73
N GLY A 163 12.20 -21.92 -3.41
CA GLY A 163 12.57 -20.69 -2.70
C GLY A 163 13.93 -20.12 -3.09
N ALA A 164 14.80 -20.90 -3.74
CA ALA A 164 16.19 -20.51 -4.04
C ALA A 164 16.42 -19.99 -5.47
N VAL A 165 15.39 -19.96 -6.34
CA VAL A 165 15.58 -19.66 -7.78
C VAL A 165 15.43 -18.18 -8.17
N SER A 166 15.18 -17.27 -7.23
CA SER A 166 14.83 -15.87 -7.52
C SER A 166 15.87 -15.14 -8.37
N ARG A 167 17.16 -15.27 -8.04
CA ARG A 167 18.27 -14.64 -8.77
C ARG A 167 18.42 -15.20 -10.19
N GLN A 168 18.24 -16.50 -10.34
CA GLN A 168 18.32 -17.20 -11.62
C GLN A 168 17.17 -16.77 -12.54
N LEU A 169 15.95 -16.61 -11.99
CA LEU A 169 14.81 -16.10 -12.73
C LEU A 169 15.02 -14.66 -13.21
N ALA A 170 15.52 -13.76 -12.35
CA ALA A 170 15.78 -12.37 -12.73
C ALA A 170 16.87 -12.27 -13.82
N ARG A 171 17.97 -13.02 -13.68
CA ARG A 171 19.03 -13.10 -14.70
C ARG A 171 18.51 -13.61 -16.03
N ARG A 172 17.76 -14.72 -16.01
CA ARG A 172 17.18 -15.29 -17.22
C ARG A 172 16.19 -14.32 -17.87
N TYR A 173 15.38 -13.63 -17.06
CA TYR A 173 14.49 -12.59 -17.55
C TYR A 173 15.26 -11.46 -18.26
N ALA A 174 16.37 -11.00 -17.67
CA ALA A 174 17.23 -10.00 -18.30
C ALA A 174 17.71 -10.45 -19.69
N GLU A 175 18.23 -11.68 -19.79
CA GLU A 175 18.70 -12.27 -21.05
C GLU A 175 17.61 -12.35 -22.12
N ILE A 176 16.46 -12.95 -21.79
CA ILE A 176 15.42 -13.25 -22.78
C ILE A 176 14.64 -12.02 -23.24
N THR A 177 14.64 -10.95 -22.44
CA THR A 177 14.02 -9.68 -22.82
C THR A 177 15.05 -8.65 -23.30
N THR A 178 16.29 -9.08 -23.60
CA THR A 178 17.30 -8.25 -24.27
C THR A 178 17.36 -8.59 -25.76
N ARG A 179 17.49 -7.57 -26.60
CA ARG A 179 17.64 -7.69 -28.05
C ARG A 179 18.88 -8.52 -28.36
N HIS A 180 18.76 -9.40 -29.35
CA HIS A 180 19.91 -10.19 -29.80
C HIS A 180 21.03 -9.26 -30.29
N GLY A 181 22.28 -9.56 -29.90
CA GLY A 181 23.45 -8.73 -30.19
C GLY A 181 23.64 -7.51 -29.27
N SER A 182 22.72 -7.23 -28.34
CA SER A 182 22.91 -6.20 -27.31
C SER A 182 23.50 -6.79 -26.02
N GLU A 183 24.29 -6.00 -25.31
CA GLU A 183 24.79 -6.36 -23.98
C GLU A 183 23.63 -6.52 -22.98
N VAL A 184 23.68 -7.57 -22.16
CA VAL A 184 22.67 -7.82 -21.13
C VAL A 184 23.02 -7.05 -19.86
N ARG A 185 22.20 -6.05 -19.54
CA ARG A 185 22.34 -5.21 -18.33
C ARG A 185 21.79 -5.90 -17.08
N TYR A 186 22.56 -6.85 -16.53
CA TYR A 186 22.21 -7.57 -15.30
C TYR A 186 22.17 -6.67 -14.05
N ASP A 187 22.91 -5.57 -14.06
CA ASP A 187 22.94 -4.54 -13.03
C ASP A 187 21.60 -3.78 -12.90
N LEU A 188 20.80 -3.76 -13.96
CA LEU A 188 19.51 -3.08 -14.01
C LEU A 188 18.31 -4.04 -13.92
N VAL A 189 18.52 -5.34 -13.72
CA VAL A 189 17.45 -6.33 -13.56
C VAL A 189 17.71 -7.16 -12.32
N GLU A 190 16.97 -6.87 -11.25
CA GLU A 190 17.19 -7.46 -9.95
C GLU A 190 16.07 -8.42 -9.54
N ALA A 191 16.42 -9.43 -8.74
CA ALA A 191 15.45 -10.27 -8.06
C ALA A 191 14.91 -9.55 -6.82
N GLY A 192 13.59 -9.45 -6.69
CA GLY A 192 12.95 -9.05 -5.44
C GLY A 192 12.89 -10.20 -4.43
N THR A 193 12.54 -9.86 -3.19
CA THR A 193 12.27 -10.84 -2.13
C THR A 193 11.08 -11.72 -2.55
N PRO A 194 11.22 -13.06 -2.59
CA PRO A 194 10.09 -13.94 -2.86
C PRO A 194 9.04 -13.87 -1.76
N MET A 195 7.78 -14.14 -2.10
CA MET A 195 6.67 -14.18 -1.14
C MET A 195 5.90 -15.48 -1.28
N VAL A 196 5.47 -16.04 -0.16
CA VAL A 196 4.49 -17.14 -0.15
C VAL A 196 3.12 -16.59 0.21
N LEU A 197 2.08 -17.00 -0.51
CA LEU A 197 0.70 -16.73 -0.17
C LEU A 197 -0.07 -18.04 -0.11
N THR A 198 -0.74 -18.28 1.01
CA THR A 198 -1.61 -19.42 1.24
C THR A 198 -3.05 -18.97 1.46
N GLU A 199 -3.99 -19.72 0.91
CA GLU A 199 -5.42 -19.44 0.93
C GLU A 199 -6.21 -20.65 1.43
N TRP A 200 -7.14 -20.37 2.36
CA TRP A 200 -8.00 -21.35 3.02
C TRP A 200 -9.46 -20.94 2.98
N HIS A 201 -10.33 -21.93 2.85
CA HIS A 201 -11.78 -21.79 3.03
C HIS A 201 -12.18 -22.73 4.17
N THR A 202 -12.46 -22.21 5.35
CA THR A 202 -12.74 -23.05 6.53
C THR A 202 -13.71 -22.42 7.52
N ASP A 203 -14.47 -23.27 8.21
CA ASP A 203 -15.36 -22.98 9.33
C ASP A 203 -14.68 -23.15 10.71
N LYS A 204 -13.45 -23.69 10.76
CA LYS A 204 -12.75 -24.09 12.00
C LYS A 204 -12.18 -22.94 12.84
N GLY A 205 -12.65 -21.72 12.61
CA GLY A 205 -12.18 -20.53 13.30
C GLY A 205 -10.78 -20.08 12.86
N LEU A 206 -10.27 -19.08 13.55
CA LEU A 206 -9.12 -18.29 13.09
C LEU A 206 -7.81 -18.87 13.58
N PRO A 207 -6.75 -18.86 12.75
CA PRO A 207 -5.40 -19.03 13.25
C PRO A 207 -5.10 -17.94 14.30
N PRO A 208 -4.40 -18.26 15.41
CA PRO A 208 -3.97 -17.25 16.37
C PRO A 208 -3.18 -16.11 15.69
N GLY A 209 -3.49 -14.87 16.05
CA GLY A 209 -2.84 -13.67 15.51
C GLY A 209 -3.30 -13.25 14.11
N ALA A 210 -4.38 -13.83 13.58
CA ALA A 210 -4.99 -13.33 12.35
C ALA A 210 -5.80 -12.04 12.60
N THR A 211 -5.64 -11.05 11.73
CA THR A 211 -6.44 -9.82 11.73
C THR A 211 -7.65 -10.00 10.83
N GLN A 212 -8.85 -9.71 11.34
CA GLN A 212 -10.09 -9.75 10.55
C GLN A 212 -10.40 -8.39 9.93
N ARG A 213 -10.66 -8.38 8.62
CA ARG A 213 -11.14 -7.20 7.86
C ARG A 213 -12.06 -7.66 6.73
N ASP A 214 -13.23 -7.03 6.58
CA ASP A 214 -14.21 -7.34 5.53
C ASP A 214 -14.56 -8.84 5.40
N GLY A 215 -14.68 -9.56 6.52
CA GLY A 215 -14.95 -11.00 6.51
C GLY A 215 -13.80 -11.87 5.98
N VAL A 216 -12.61 -11.29 5.83
CA VAL A 216 -11.37 -11.97 5.43
C VAL A 216 -10.35 -11.87 6.55
N HIS A 217 -9.65 -12.97 6.77
CA HIS A 217 -8.65 -13.05 7.82
C HIS A 217 -7.26 -13.07 7.21
N PHE A 218 -6.46 -12.10 7.62
CA PHE A 218 -5.10 -11.92 7.15
C PHE A 218 -4.13 -12.26 8.26
N ARG A 219 -3.11 -13.02 7.91
CA ARG A 219 -1.93 -13.20 8.73
C ARG A 219 -0.74 -13.00 7.82
N CYS A 220 0.21 -12.19 8.25
CA CYS A 220 1.50 -12.14 7.58
C CYS A 220 2.60 -12.39 8.61
N ARG A 221 3.65 -13.09 8.21
CA ARG A 221 4.81 -13.35 9.07
C ARG A 221 6.08 -13.49 8.23
N PRO A 222 7.26 -13.19 8.80
CA PRO A 222 8.51 -13.55 8.16
C PRO A 222 8.72 -15.07 8.22
N VAL A 223 9.25 -15.62 7.13
CA VAL A 223 9.73 -17.00 7.01
C VAL A 223 11.20 -16.94 6.63
N ARG A 224 12.03 -17.76 7.27
CA ARG A 224 13.44 -17.93 6.89
C ARG A 224 13.58 -19.18 6.05
N PHE A 225 14.16 -19.05 4.86
CA PHE A 225 14.47 -20.15 3.96
C PHE A 225 15.91 -19.99 3.45
N GLY A 226 16.80 -20.87 3.91
CA GLY A 226 18.24 -20.60 3.85
C GLY A 226 18.58 -19.29 4.56
N ASP A 227 19.38 -18.45 3.92
CA ASP A 227 19.78 -17.14 4.43
C ASP A 227 18.78 -16.01 4.10
N GLN A 228 17.66 -16.33 3.44
CA GLN A 228 16.69 -15.33 3.01
C GLN A 228 15.51 -15.25 3.99
N ARG A 229 15.11 -14.02 4.31
CA ARG A 229 13.87 -13.72 5.04
C ARG A 229 12.81 -13.27 4.04
N MET A 230 11.69 -13.97 4.00
CA MET A 230 10.60 -13.78 3.03
C MET A 230 9.27 -13.51 3.75
N PRO A 231 8.38 -12.66 3.22
CA PRO A 231 7.02 -12.57 3.72
C PRO A 231 6.21 -13.81 3.35
N SER A 232 5.45 -14.31 4.32
CA SER A 232 4.39 -15.30 4.11
C SER A 232 3.05 -14.73 4.52
N TRP A 233 2.12 -14.70 3.57
CA TRP A 233 0.73 -14.36 3.80
C TRP A 233 -0.12 -15.63 3.92
N GLY A 234 -0.89 -15.72 4.99
CA GLY A 234 -2.01 -16.63 5.13
C GLY A 234 -3.31 -15.84 5.05
N VAL A 235 -4.19 -16.23 4.12
CA VAL A 235 -5.53 -15.68 3.96
C VAL A 235 -6.54 -16.77 4.24
N THR A 236 -7.49 -16.49 5.14
CA THR A 236 -8.60 -17.40 5.42
C THR A 236 -9.91 -16.71 5.11
N PHE A 237 -10.71 -17.39 4.30
CA PHE A 237 -12.05 -17.00 3.91
C PHE A 237 -13.06 -17.88 4.65
N SER A 238 -14.24 -17.32 4.92
CA SER A 238 -15.38 -18.14 5.33
C SER A 238 -15.73 -19.12 4.20
N PRO A 239 -16.32 -20.30 4.49
CA PRO A 239 -16.62 -21.30 3.47
C PRO A 239 -17.63 -20.82 2.41
N HIS A 240 -18.30 -19.70 2.65
CA HIS A 240 -19.33 -19.12 1.79
C HIS A 240 -18.85 -17.81 1.15
N CYS A 241 -17.56 -17.50 1.24
CA CYS A 241 -17.00 -16.33 0.60
C CYS A 241 -17.12 -16.45 -0.93
N ASP A 242 -17.57 -15.36 -1.57
CA ASP A 242 -17.60 -15.27 -3.02
C ASP A 242 -16.19 -15.48 -3.62
N GLY A 243 -16.10 -16.40 -4.59
CA GLY A 243 -14.86 -16.69 -5.30
C GLY A 243 -14.25 -15.48 -5.99
N ASN A 244 -15.07 -14.51 -6.43
CA ASN A 244 -14.56 -13.26 -6.99
C ASN A 244 -13.90 -12.39 -5.93
N ARG A 245 -14.49 -12.31 -4.73
CA ARG A 245 -13.90 -11.61 -3.58
C ARG A 245 -12.55 -12.24 -3.19
N ALA A 246 -12.50 -13.56 -3.07
CA ALA A 246 -11.25 -14.26 -2.78
C ALA A 246 -10.17 -13.99 -3.84
N ARG A 247 -10.56 -14.01 -5.13
CA ARG A 247 -9.69 -13.66 -6.26
C ARG A 247 -9.17 -12.22 -6.18
N GLN A 248 -10.02 -11.25 -5.85
CA GLN A 248 -9.65 -9.83 -5.73
C GLN A 248 -8.66 -9.61 -4.58
N VAL A 249 -8.95 -10.16 -3.40
CA VAL A 249 -8.06 -10.06 -2.23
C VAL A 249 -6.68 -10.65 -2.54
N ARG A 250 -6.65 -11.85 -3.11
CA ARG A 250 -5.41 -12.52 -3.51
C ARG A 250 -4.61 -11.70 -4.51
N GLY A 251 -5.27 -11.17 -5.54
CA GLY A 251 -4.63 -10.29 -6.52
C GLY A 251 -4.05 -9.02 -5.90
N ASN A 252 -4.78 -8.39 -4.97
CA ASN A 252 -4.30 -7.21 -4.26
C ASN A 252 -3.05 -7.50 -3.43
N LEU A 253 -2.97 -8.64 -2.72
CA LEU A 253 -1.79 -9.00 -1.92
C LEU A 253 -0.55 -9.27 -2.78
N TRP A 254 -0.70 -10.07 -3.83
CA TRP A 254 0.37 -10.33 -4.80
C TRP A 254 0.89 -9.06 -5.43
N ARG A 255 -0.02 -8.17 -5.79
CA ARG A 255 0.37 -6.96 -6.46
C ARG A 255 1.00 -5.97 -5.49
N LEU A 256 0.44 -5.81 -4.29
CA LEU A 256 1.04 -5.01 -3.24
C LEU A 256 2.51 -5.40 -2.99
N HIS A 257 2.80 -6.69 -2.88
CA HIS A 257 4.18 -7.17 -2.70
C HIS A 257 5.08 -6.79 -3.89
N THR A 258 4.63 -7.08 -5.11
CA THR A 258 5.37 -6.76 -6.33
C THR A 258 5.66 -5.26 -6.45
N GLU A 259 4.69 -4.40 -6.13
CA GLU A 259 4.83 -2.93 -6.14
C GLU A 259 5.85 -2.44 -5.12
N ARG A 260 5.81 -3.00 -3.90
CA ARG A 260 6.77 -2.66 -2.84
C ARG A 260 8.19 -3.07 -3.22
N GLU A 261 8.37 -4.24 -3.82
CA GLU A 261 9.68 -4.69 -4.32
C GLU A 261 10.20 -3.82 -5.46
N SER A 262 9.31 -3.42 -6.37
CA SER A 262 9.62 -2.46 -7.43
C SER A 262 10.10 -1.11 -6.86
N LEU A 263 9.37 -0.59 -5.88
CA LEU A 263 9.71 0.66 -5.19
C LEU A 263 11.03 0.53 -4.43
N ARG A 264 11.29 -0.61 -3.77
CA ARG A 264 12.56 -0.95 -3.12
C ARG A 264 13.73 -0.92 -4.07
N GLY A 265 13.58 -1.45 -5.30
CA GLY A 265 14.62 -1.35 -6.32
C GLY A 265 14.88 0.09 -6.76
N ALA A 266 13.82 0.87 -7.01
CA ALA A 266 13.94 2.27 -7.40
C ALA A 266 14.63 3.12 -6.32
N ILE A 267 14.26 2.95 -5.04
CA ILE A 267 14.89 3.64 -3.90
C ILE A 267 16.37 3.26 -3.78
N ARG A 268 16.73 1.97 -3.96
CA ARG A 268 18.12 1.53 -3.88
C ARG A 268 18.98 2.18 -4.95
N VAL A 269 18.50 2.27 -6.19
CA VAL A 269 19.29 2.92 -7.25
C VAL A 269 19.30 4.44 -7.13
N TRP A 270 18.22 5.04 -6.63
CA TRP A 270 18.20 6.46 -6.26
C TRP A 270 19.36 6.80 -5.32
N ARG A 271 19.52 6.02 -4.24
CA ARG A 271 20.58 6.20 -3.23
C ARG A 271 21.99 6.00 -3.79
N ARG A 272 22.18 5.00 -4.67
CA ARG A 272 23.50 4.73 -5.27
C ARG A 272 24.00 5.87 -6.14
N GLY A 273 23.13 6.79 -6.58
CA GLY A 273 23.50 7.84 -7.50
C GLY A 273 23.92 7.30 -8.86
N ASP A 274 23.31 6.20 -9.31
CA ASP A 274 23.71 5.53 -10.53
C ASP A 274 23.50 6.44 -11.75
N VAL A 275 24.61 6.91 -12.31
CA VAL A 275 24.66 7.82 -13.46
C VAL A 275 24.07 7.20 -14.72
N ALA A 276 23.84 5.88 -14.75
CA ALA A 276 23.17 5.24 -15.88
C ALA A 276 21.65 5.47 -15.90
N LEU A 277 21.06 5.96 -14.80
CA LEU A 277 19.62 6.19 -14.69
C LEU A 277 19.23 7.65 -14.90
N ASP A 278 18.13 7.83 -15.64
CA ASP A 278 17.49 9.10 -15.87
C ASP A 278 16.76 9.52 -14.59
N ARG A 279 17.24 10.59 -13.95
CA ARG A 279 16.66 11.12 -12.70
C ARG A 279 15.20 11.53 -12.85
N GLN A 280 14.83 12.08 -14.01
CA GLN A 280 13.46 12.48 -14.28
C GLN A 280 12.54 11.26 -14.37
N ARG A 281 12.93 10.24 -15.13
CA ARG A 281 12.16 8.99 -15.25
C ARG A 281 12.04 8.27 -13.93
N LEU A 282 13.12 8.24 -13.14
CA LEU A 282 13.11 7.63 -11.82
C LEU A 282 12.14 8.37 -10.88
N ARG A 283 12.11 9.71 -10.91
CA ARG A 283 11.16 10.52 -10.14
C ARG A 283 9.72 10.26 -10.55
N ASP A 284 9.45 10.21 -11.85
CA ASP A 284 8.10 9.96 -12.38
C ASP A 284 7.63 8.54 -12.04
N TYR A 285 8.55 7.58 -12.07
CA TYR A 285 8.32 6.21 -11.62
C TYR A 285 7.96 6.15 -10.13
N LEU A 286 8.72 6.82 -9.28
CA LEU A 286 8.41 6.91 -7.83
C LEU A 286 7.02 7.54 -7.62
N ALA A 287 6.70 8.62 -8.33
CA ALA A 287 5.39 9.26 -8.24
C ALA A 287 4.25 8.31 -8.61
N GLU A 288 4.39 7.56 -9.70
CA GLU A 288 3.39 6.59 -10.16
C GLU A 288 3.20 5.45 -9.15
N ARG A 289 4.29 4.86 -8.64
CA ARG A 289 4.25 3.77 -7.66
C ARG A 289 3.69 4.21 -6.32
N LEU A 290 4.07 5.40 -5.84
CA LEU A 290 3.52 5.95 -4.61
C LEU A 290 2.03 6.30 -4.74
N LYS A 291 1.59 6.81 -5.90
CA LYS A 291 0.16 6.99 -6.19
C LYS A 291 -0.58 5.66 -6.13
N ILE A 292 0.05 4.57 -6.60
CA ILE A 292 -0.54 3.24 -6.56
C ILE A 292 -0.75 2.77 -5.11
N LEU A 293 0.27 2.90 -4.26
CA LEU A 293 0.23 2.48 -2.85
C LEU A 293 -0.66 3.40 -2.00
N ASN A 294 -0.83 4.67 -2.38
CA ASN A 294 -1.66 5.62 -1.62
C ASN A 294 -3.16 5.46 -1.83
N ARG A 295 -3.63 4.62 -2.75
CA ARG A 295 -5.08 4.39 -2.91
C ARG A 295 -5.66 3.79 -1.64
N GLU A 296 -6.80 4.30 -1.18
CA GLU A 296 -7.47 3.78 0.03
C GLU A 296 -8.05 2.39 -0.20
N ARG A 297 -8.64 2.17 -1.38
CA ARG A 297 -9.26 0.90 -1.78
C ARG A 297 -8.82 0.51 -3.19
N ARG A 298 -8.72 -0.80 -3.44
CA ARG A 298 -8.48 -1.38 -4.77
C ARG A 298 -9.29 -2.65 -4.95
N ALA A 299 -10.07 -2.75 -6.03
CA ALA A 299 -11.00 -3.86 -6.25
C ALA A 299 -11.84 -4.16 -4.98
N GLY A 300 -12.33 -3.10 -4.31
CA GLY A 300 -13.12 -3.19 -3.08
C GLY A 300 -12.36 -3.62 -1.82
N VAL A 301 -11.04 -3.73 -1.84
CA VAL A 301 -10.21 -4.11 -0.67
C VAL A 301 -9.48 -2.90 -0.12
N GLU A 302 -9.59 -2.66 1.19
CA GLU A 302 -8.85 -1.60 1.89
C GLU A 302 -7.34 -1.86 1.85
N GLN A 303 -6.58 -0.87 1.40
CA GLN A 303 -5.13 -0.99 1.23
C GLN A 303 -4.37 -0.64 2.51
N VAL A 304 -4.84 0.35 3.27
CA VAL A 304 -4.14 0.84 4.48
C VAL A 304 -3.85 -0.29 5.48
N PRO A 305 -4.82 -1.16 5.84
CA PRO A 305 -4.53 -2.26 6.77
C PRO A 305 -3.54 -3.28 6.20
N LEU A 306 -3.58 -3.54 4.89
CA LEU A 306 -2.66 -4.48 4.25
C LEU A 306 -1.24 -3.92 4.18
N LEU A 307 -1.11 -2.61 3.96
CA LEU A 307 0.15 -1.89 3.97
C LEU A 307 0.80 -1.89 5.36
N ASP A 308 0.03 -1.61 6.40
CA ASP A 308 0.48 -1.70 7.80
C ASP A 308 1.00 -3.11 8.12
N ILE A 309 0.21 -4.16 7.81
CA ILE A 309 0.64 -5.56 8.02
C ILE A 309 1.93 -5.86 7.23
N ALA A 310 2.04 -5.42 5.97
CA ALA A 310 3.23 -5.64 5.15
C ALA A 310 4.47 -4.95 5.73
N GLN A 311 4.33 -3.70 6.19
CA GLN A 311 5.44 -2.90 6.70
C GLN A 311 6.05 -3.49 7.97
N ARG A 312 5.23 -4.08 8.86
CA ARG A 312 5.70 -4.73 10.09
C ARG A 312 6.66 -5.88 9.82
N ILE A 313 6.66 -6.42 8.61
CA ILE A 313 7.43 -7.62 8.23
C ILE A 313 8.61 -7.27 7.35
N GLU A 314 8.40 -6.37 6.40
CA GLU A 314 9.41 -5.91 5.45
C GLU A 314 9.24 -4.41 5.23
N SER A 315 10.17 -3.60 5.74
CA SER A 315 10.15 -2.15 5.52
C SER A 315 10.45 -1.81 4.05
N LEU A 316 9.96 -0.67 3.55
CA LEU A 316 10.31 -0.21 2.20
C LEU A 316 11.80 0.06 2.03
N ALA A 317 12.47 0.59 3.05
CA ALA A 317 13.92 0.69 3.09
C ALA A 317 14.37 0.84 4.56
N PRO A 318 15.67 0.73 4.86
CA PRO A 318 16.21 1.15 6.14
C PRO A 318 15.88 2.64 6.45
N PRO A 319 15.70 3.03 7.72
CA PRO A 319 15.32 4.41 8.08
C PRO A 319 16.27 5.48 7.54
N ASP A 320 17.59 5.24 7.60
CA ASP A 320 18.62 6.13 7.04
C ASP A 320 18.40 6.40 5.54
N VAL A 321 18.06 5.35 4.78
CA VAL A 321 17.79 5.45 3.34
C VAL A 321 16.53 6.27 3.06
N ILE A 322 15.50 6.11 3.90
CA ILE A 322 14.26 6.88 3.77
C ILE A 322 14.52 8.36 4.07
N ASP A 323 15.30 8.67 5.10
CA ASP A 323 15.59 10.04 5.47
C ASP A 323 16.49 10.74 4.43
N ASP A 324 17.47 10.02 3.87
CA ASP A 324 18.26 10.49 2.72
C ASP A 324 17.35 10.85 1.53
N LEU A 325 16.47 9.92 1.15
CA LEU A 325 15.51 10.13 0.06
C LEU A 325 14.57 11.31 0.34
N ARG A 326 14.10 11.47 1.58
CA ARG A 326 13.26 12.61 1.98
C ARG A 326 13.98 13.95 1.80
N ARG A 327 15.26 14.04 2.20
CA ARG A 327 16.06 15.26 2.05
C ARG A 327 16.27 15.62 0.58
N GLU A 328 16.52 14.64 -0.27
CA GLU A 328 16.67 14.86 -1.71
C GLU A 328 15.34 15.24 -2.37
N LEU A 329 14.25 14.52 -2.11
CA LEU A 329 12.93 14.84 -2.64
C LEU A 329 12.40 16.19 -2.14
N ARG A 330 12.80 16.66 -0.95
CA ARG A 330 12.47 18.01 -0.48
C ARG A 330 13.02 19.09 -1.42
N ARG A 331 14.20 18.84 -2.02
CA ARG A 331 14.84 19.75 -2.97
C ARG A 331 14.29 19.59 -4.39
N GLU A 332 13.94 18.37 -4.78
CA GLU A 332 13.59 18.06 -6.17
C GLU A 332 12.09 17.97 -6.47
N SER A 333 11.27 17.46 -5.53
CA SER A 333 9.82 17.30 -5.73
C SER A 333 9.05 17.09 -4.42
N LEU A 334 8.47 18.20 -3.91
CA LEU A 334 7.57 18.19 -2.75
C LEU A 334 6.32 17.32 -2.95
N GLY A 335 5.89 17.10 -4.21
CA GLY A 335 4.75 16.23 -4.51
C GLY A 335 5.04 14.75 -4.26
N VAL A 336 6.21 14.29 -4.71
CA VAL A 336 6.67 12.91 -4.49
C VAL A 336 6.99 12.71 -3.00
N LEU A 337 7.64 13.69 -2.35
CA LEU A 337 7.90 13.67 -0.90
C LEU A 337 6.60 13.47 -0.11
N ARG A 338 5.59 14.33 -0.31
CA ARG A 338 4.29 14.20 0.37
C ARG A 338 3.62 12.84 0.12
N SER A 339 3.79 12.28 -1.07
CA SER A 339 3.24 10.97 -1.41
C SER A 339 3.99 9.83 -0.70
N LEU A 340 5.31 9.95 -0.55
CA LEU A 340 6.14 9.03 0.21
C LEU A 340 5.78 9.08 1.70
N ASP A 341 5.67 10.28 2.27
CA ASP A 341 5.30 10.49 3.66
C ASP A 341 3.94 9.88 3.98
N ARG A 342 2.93 10.07 3.11
CA ARG A 342 1.62 9.42 3.28
C ARG A 342 1.70 7.90 3.30
N VAL A 343 2.55 7.28 2.47
CA VAL A 343 2.73 5.82 2.50
C VAL A 343 3.37 5.39 3.82
N ILE A 344 4.39 6.12 4.27
CA ILE A 344 5.08 5.85 5.53
C ILE A 344 4.12 6.00 6.72
N GLU A 345 3.39 7.12 6.80
CA GLU A 345 2.38 7.41 7.82
C GLU A 345 1.29 6.32 7.87
N LYS A 346 0.79 5.87 6.72
CA LYS A 346 -0.21 4.78 6.64
C LYS A 346 0.30 3.45 7.17
N THR A 347 1.61 3.23 7.09
CA THR A 347 2.25 1.98 7.52
C THR A 347 2.74 2.00 8.96
N ILE A 348 2.89 3.20 9.51
CA ILE A 348 3.18 3.47 10.91
C ILE A 348 1.81 3.58 11.60
N GLY A 349 1.21 2.44 11.97
CA GLY A 349 0.09 2.49 12.88
C GLY A 349 0.55 3.06 14.22
N TYR A 350 0.26 4.33 14.51
CA TYR A 350 0.26 5.00 15.83
C TYR A 350 1.46 4.85 16.81
N ASP A 351 2.51 4.06 16.52
CA ASP A 351 3.58 3.72 17.48
C ASP A 351 5.01 4.00 16.98
N TYR A 352 5.18 4.64 15.83
CA TYR A 352 6.50 5.20 15.47
C TYR A 352 6.56 6.62 15.99
N ALA A 353 7.09 6.78 17.20
CA ALA A 353 7.75 8.02 17.54
C ALA A 353 8.83 8.23 16.46
N VAL A 354 8.61 9.23 15.60
CA VAL A 354 9.70 9.86 14.87
C VAL A 354 10.81 10.08 15.90
N PRO A 355 12.06 9.67 15.68
CA PRO A 355 13.15 10.11 16.51
C PRO A 355 13.16 11.64 16.39
N VAL A 356 12.55 12.31 17.35
CA VAL A 356 12.73 13.73 17.54
C VAL A 356 14.20 13.82 17.90
N ASP A 357 15.01 14.43 17.04
CA ASP A 357 16.35 14.92 17.40
C ASP A 357 16.26 15.47 18.83
N PRO A 358 17.20 15.16 19.74
CA PRO A 358 17.04 15.41 21.16
C PRO A 358 16.62 16.87 21.39
N SER A 359 15.32 17.07 21.62
CA SER A 359 14.76 18.38 21.86
C SER A 359 15.30 18.80 23.21
N LEU A 360 16.12 19.85 23.20
CA LEU A 360 16.59 20.51 24.41
C LEU A 360 15.36 20.96 25.22
N HIS A 361 15.02 20.20 26.26
CA HIS A 361 13.95 20.57 27.19
C HIS A 361 14.49 21.66 28.12
N ILE A 362 14.15 22.92 27.86
CA ILE A 362 14.43 24.02 28.77
C ILE A 362 13.30 24.05 29.81
N HIS A 363 13.61 23.63 31.04
CA HIS A 363 12.70 23.75 32.17
C HIS A 363 12.90 25.14 32.80
N VAL A 364 11.89 26.01 32.73
CA VAL A 364 11.92 27.32 33.42
C VAL A 364 10.95 27.27 34.59
N GLU A 365 11.49 27.18 35.80
CA GLU A 365 10.70 27.36 37.01
C GLU A 365 10.70 28.84 37.42
N HIS A 366 9.49 29.38 37.62
CA HIS A 366 9.17 30.66 38.27
C HIS A 366 10.07 31.87 37.96
N GLY A 367 9.63 32.68 36.99
CA GLY A 367 10.08 34.07 36.84
C GLY A 367 11.34 34.29 36.01
N GLY A 368 11.85 33.28 35.30
CA GLY A 368 13.00 33.42 34.39
C GLY A 368 12.64 34.11 33.08
N HIS A 369 13.40 35.14 32.69
CA HIS A 369 13.35 35.75 31.36
C HIS A 369 14.18 34.90 30.38
N ILE A 370 13.55 34.41 29.31
CA ILE A 370 14.26 33.78 28.19
C ILE A 370 14.61 34.87 27.18
N THR A 371 15.89 35.06 26.87
CA THR A 371 16.32 35.94 25.78
C THR A 371 16.63 35.08 24.55
N MET A 372 15.89 35.28 23.46
CA MET A 372 16.03 34.51 22.23
C MET A 372 16.95 35.22 21.24
N SER A 373 17.91 34.51 20.65
CA SER A 373 18.68 34.98 19.50
C SER A 373 17.87 34.89 18.21
N ALA A 374 18.04 35.88 17.31
CA ALA A 374 17.30 35.93 16.05
C ALA A 374 17.75 34.79 15.10
N GLY A 375 16.85 33.85 14.83
CA GLY A 375 17.05 32.82 13.80
C GLY A 375 16.53 31.42 14.14
N ASP A 376 16.29 31.13 15.41
CA ASP A 376 15.91 29.78 15.85
C ASP A 376 14.41 29.64 16.15
N THR A 377 13.83 28.52 15.73
CA THR A 377 12.42 28.15 15.94
C THR A 377 12.33 27.14 17.09
N TYR A 378 11.60 27.48 18.16
CA TYR A 378 11.41 26.59 19.31
C TYR A 378 9.94 26.19 19.47
N ASN A 379 9.69 24.91 19.77
CA ASN A 379 8.38 24.38 20.09
C ASN A 379 8.25 24.24 21.62
N VAL A 380 7.31 24.99 22.22
CA VAL A 380 7.02 24.92 23.65
C VAL A 380 5.81 24.01 23.85
N HIS A 381 5.99 22.91 24.60
CA HIS A 381 4.89 22.02 24.97
C HIS A 381 4.65 22.09 26.48
N GLY A 382 3.45 22.52 26.84
CA GLY A 382 2.96 22.67 28.21
C GLY A 382 1.69 23.51 28.22
N GLY A 383 0.86 23.38 29.24
CA GLY A 383 -0.34 24.20 29.42
C GLY A 383 0.04 25.66 29.66
N ALA A 384 0.35 26.40 28.61
CA ALA A 384 0.66 27.81 28.68
C ALA A 384 -0.64 28.58 28.95
N TYR A 385 -0.87 28.93 30.21
CA TYR A 385 -1.80 30.01 30.57
C TYR A 385 -1.15 31.34 30.22
N GLY A 386 -1.13 31.68 28.93
CA GLY A 386 -0.57 32.93 28.41
C GLY A 386 -0.33 32.87 26.91
N SER A 387 -0.74 33.91 26.19
CA SER A 387 -0.61 34.03 24.73
C SER A 387 0.84 34.29 24.32
N THR A 388 1.35 33.50 23.38
CA THR A 388 2.62 33.78 22.67
C THR A 388 2.39 34.82 21.57
N PHE A 389 3.14 35.93 21.59
CA PHE A 389 3.12 36.94 20.53
C PHE A 389 4.46 36.96 19.77
N GLY A 390 4.39 36.86 18.44
CA GLY A 390 5.51 37.02 17.53
C GLY A 390 5.09 36.77 16.07
N PRO A 391 5.75 37.39 15.08
CA PRO A 391 5.32 37.39 13.67
C PRO A 391 5.36 36.02 12.97
N HIS A 392 5.93 35.00 13.61
CA HIS A 392 6.05 33.64 13.08
C HIS A 392 5.53 32.55 14.03
N ALA A 393 4.76 32.93 15.07
CA ALA A 393 4.19 31.94 15.98
C ALA A 393 3.08 31.12 15.28
N GLN A 394 3.24 29.80 15.22
CA GLN A 394 2.20 28.86 14.79
C GLN A 394 1.92 27.88 15.92
N THR A 395 0.65 27.76 16.32
CA THR A 395 0.20 26.78 17.31
C THR A 395 -0.56 25.66 16.61
N HIS A 396 -0.18 24.40 16.87
CA HIS A 396 -0.88 23.20 16.40
C HIS A 396 -1.25 22.29 17.57
N ASN A 397 -2.38 21.60 17.45
CA ASN A 397 -3.18 20.97 18.52
C ASN A 397 -3.83 21.95 19.50
N ARG A 398 -4.99 22.48 19.09
CA ARG A 398 -6.06 22.82 20.03
C ARG A 398 -7.15 21.76 19.88
N ASP A 399 -7.31 20.92 20.89
CA ASP A 399 -8.59 20.24 21.10
C ASP A 399 -9.59 21.32 21.52
N PHE A 400 -10.30 21.88 20.54
CA PHE A 400 -11.40 22.79 20.84
C PHE A 400 -12.58 21.95 21.32
N ALA A 401 -12.98 22.12 22.57
CA ALA A 401 -14.36 21.87 22.95
C ALA A 401 -15.22 22.93 22.23
N ILE A 402 -15.82 22.56 21.10
CA ILE A 402 -16.73 23.41 20.35
C ILE A 402 -18.01 23.57 21.18
N THR A 403 -18.30 24.78 21.64
CA THR A 403 -19.59 25.09 22.24
C THR A 403 -20.66 24.95 21.15
N PRO A 404 -21.75 24.18 21.37
CA PRO A 404 -22.78 24.00 20.36
C PRO A 404 -23.39 25.34 19.96
N ILE A 405 -23.27 25.69 18.67
CA ILE A 405 -23.83 26.93 18.11
C ILE A 405 -25.35 26.93 18.29
N SER A 406 -25.93 27.96 18.88
CA SER A 406 -27.39 27.97 19.07
C SER A 406 -28.10 28.21 17.73
N SER A 407 -29.23 27.53 17.52
CA SER A 407 -30.06 27.73 16.32
C SER A 407 -30.63 29.16 16.22
N GLU A 408 -30.65 29.91 17.32
CA GLU A 408 -31.09 31.30 17.38
C GLU A 408 -30.03 32.26 16.81
N GLU A 409 -28.75 32.03 17.10
CA GLU A 409 -27.62 32.78 16.54
C GLU A 409 -27.50 32.57 15.02
N LEU A 410 -27.71 31.34 14.54
CA LEU A 410 -27.72 31.04 13.10
C LEU A 410 -28.88 31.72 12.37
N ARG A 411 -30.08 31.77 12.98
CA ARG A 411 -31.24 32.47 12.40
C ARG A 411 -31.07 34.00 12.43
N SER A 412 -30.47 34.55 13.48
CA SER A 412 -30.14 35.98 13.53
C SER A 412 -29.18 36.38 12.40
N LEU A 413 -28.16 35.54 12.14
CA LEU A 413 -27.23 35.76 11.04
C LEU A 413 -27.90 35.69 9.66
N ALA A 414 -28.83 34.73 9.47
CA ALA A 414 -29.63 34.61 8.27
C ALA A 414 -30.52 35.85 7.99
N GLY A 415 -31.01 36.52 9.05
CA GLY A 415 -31.75 37.78 8.93
C GLY A 415 -30.92 38.94 8.36
N HIS A 416 -29.70 39.12 8.84
CA HIS A 416 -28.79 40.20 8.38
C HIS A 416 -28.32 39.99 6.93
N VAL A 417 -28.30 38.75 6.46
CA VAL A 417 -27.95 38.40 5.07
C VAL A 417 -28.99 38.94 4.09
N SER A 418 -30.28 38.86 4.44
CA SER A 418 -31.36 39.32 3.55
C SER A 418 -31.31 40.82 3.26
N GLU A 419 -30.87 41.63 4.22
CA GLU A 419 -30.77 43.10 4.11
C GLU A 419 -29.71 43.57 3.11
N LEU A 420 -28.69 42.75 2.83
CA LEU A 420 -27.57 43.12 1.95
C LEU A 420 -27.81 42.79 0.47
N THR A 421 -28.81 41.98 0.15
CA THR A 421 -29.08 41.46 -1.21
C THR A 421 -29.23 42.56 -2.27
N GLY A 422 -29.75 43.73 -1.88
CA GLY A 422 -29.97 44.88 -2.75
C GLY A 422 -28.70 45.68 -3.13
N LEU A 423 -27.60 45.50 -2.40
CA LEU A 423 -26.36 46.27 -2.56
C LEU A 423 -25.24 45.49 -3.28
N LEU A 424 -25.52 44.25 -3.69
CA LEU A 424 -24.54 43.31 -4.23
C LEU A 424 -24.57 43.22 -5.76
N SER A 425 -23.38 43.02 -6.35
CA SER A 425 -23.26 42.58 -7.75
C SER A 425 -23.82 41.17 -7.93
N GLY A 426 -24.10 40.77 -9.18
CA GLY A 426 -24.69 39.46 -9.49
C GLY A 426 -23.88 38.27 -8.96
N GLU A 427 -22.55 38.34 -9.02
CA GLU A 427 -21.65 37.29 -8.51
C GLU A 427 -21.66 37.22 -6.97
N GLN A 428 -21.59 38.37 -6.30
CA GLN A 428 -21.65 38.44 -4.84
C GLN A 428 -23.02 38.00 -4.29
N ARG A 429 -24.09 38.26 -5.04
CA ARG A 429 -25.43 37.78 -4.69
C ARG A 429 -25.52 36.26 -4.73
N GLN A 430 -24.86 35.62 -5.70
CA GLN A 430 -24.80 34.16 -5.77
C GLN A 430 -23.97 33.57 -4.62
N GLU A 431 -22.84 34.18 -4.28
CA GLU A 431 -22.05 33.77 -3.10
C GLU A 431 -22.84 33.94 -1.79
N LEU A 432 -23.63 35.02 -1.69
CA LEU A 432 -24.49 35.28 -0.54
C LEU A 432 -25.59 34.21 -0.38
N ILE A 433 -26.26 33.86 -1.48
CA ILE A 433 -27.30 32.81 -1.49
C ILE A 433 -26.71 31.47 -1.06
N GLN A 434 -25.54 31.10 -1.58
CA GLN A 434 -24.90 29.83 -1.20
C GLN A 434 -24.48 29.80 0.27
N ALA A 435 -23.95 30.91 0.80
CA ALA A 435 -23.61 31.01 2.22
C ALA A 435 -24.85 30.93 3.12
N HIS A 436 -25.98 31.47 2.67
CA HIS A 436 -27.26 31.39 3.38
C HIS A 436 -27.79 29.95 3.43
N GLU A 437 -27.80 29.24 2.31
CA GLU A 437 -28.20 27.83 2.25
C GLU A 437 -27.32 26.93 3.12
N ASP A 438 -26.00 27.17 3.12
CA ASP A 438 -25.05 26.42 3.95
C ASP A 438 -25.35 26.62 5.45
N LEU A 439 -25.77 27.82 5.87
CA LEU A 439 -26.15 28.12 7.25
C LEU A 439 -27.52 27.53 7.63
N GLU A 440 -28.53 27.60 6.75
CA GLU A 440 -29.84 27.00 7.02
C GLU A 440 -29.78 25.48 7.11
N GLN A 441 -28.99 24.83 6.26
CA GLN A 441 -28.74 23.39 6.34
C GLN A 441 -28.02 23.02 7.65
N ALA A 442 -27.02 23.81 8.06
CA ALA A 442 -26.33 23.60 9.33
C ALA A 442 -27.24 23.86 10.55
N ALA A 443 -28.26 24.71 10.42
CA ALA A 443 -29.22 24.99 11.48
C ALA A 443 -30.35 23.95 11.59
N SER A 444 -30.68 23.26 10.49
CA SER A 444 -31.81 22.31 10.39
C SER A 444 -31.41 20.84 10.56
N THR A 445 -30.15 20.50 10.37
CA THR A 445 -29.63 19.14 10.59
C THR A 445 -28.98 19.00 11.96
N ASP A 446 -29.18 17.87 12.64
CA ASP A 446 -28.45 17.53 13.88
C ASP A 446 -26.93 17.36 13.64
N ASP A 447 -26.52 17.28 12.37
CA ASP A 447 -25.12 17.23 11.95
C ASP A 447 -24.57 18.64 11.69
N ARG A 448 -24.24 19.34 12.77
CA ARG A 448 -23.64 20.69 12.78
C ARG A 448 -22.18 20.65 12.32
N SER A 449 -21.94 20.28 11.07
CA SER A 449 -20.60 20.17 10.51
C SER A 449 -19.81 21.50 10.61
N PRO A 450 -18.81 21.61 11.51
CA PRO A 450 -18.15 22.89 11.80
C PRO A 450 -17.43 23.48 10.58
N GLY A 451 -16.99 22.61 9.67
CA GLY A 451 -16.37 23.00 8.41
C GLY A 451 -17.31 23.77 7.47
N ARG A 452 -18.61 23.45 7.44
CA ARG A 452 -19.57 24.17 6.60
C ARG A 452 -19.88 25.55 7.17
N VAL A 453 -20.08 25.65 8.48
CA VAL A 453 -20.30 26.93 9.17
C VAL A 453 -19.11 27.87 8.98
N ARG A 454 -17.88 27.33 9.09
CA ARG A 454 -16.67 28.12 8.83
C ARG A 454 -16.57 28.59 7.38
N ALA A 455 -16.83 27.71 6.42
CA ALA A 455 -16.80 28.09 5.00
C ALA A 455 -17.86 29.16 4.66
N ALA A 456 -19.06 29.06 5.22
CA ALA A 456 -20.10 30.07 5.08
C ALA A 456 -19.69 31.41 5.72
N ALA A 457 -19.14 31.38 6.93
CA ALA A 457 -18.66 32.58 7.63
C ALA A 457 -17.55 33.30 6.85
N GLU A 458 -16.57 32.57 6.30
CA GLU A 458 -15.50 33.16 5.48
C GLU A 458 -16.05 33.83 4.22
N ARG A 459 -17.05 33.23 3.56
CA ARG A 459 -17.75 33.85 2.41
C ARG A 459 -18.47 35.14 2.84
N LEU A 460 -19.21 35.11 3.94
CA LEU A 460 -19.93 36.28 4.46
C LEU A 460 -18.98 37.42 4.85
N MET A 461 -17.82 37.13 5.42
CA MET A 461 -16.81 38.15 5.74
C MET A 461 -16.25 38.81 4.47
N ARG A 462 -15.99 38.04 3.41
CA ARG A 462 -15.55 38.60 2.11
C ARG A 462 -16.62 39.49 1.49
N ILE A 463 -17.88 39.06 1.53
CA ILE A 463 -19.01 39.85 1.03
C ILE A 463 -19.13 41.14 1.84
N ALA A 464 -19.16 41.05 3.18
CA ALA A 464 -19.24 42.21 4.06
C ALA A 464 -18.10 43.23 3.83
N ALA A 465 -16.87 42.75 3.63
CA ALA A 465 -15.73 43.62 3.31
C ALA A 465 -15.90 44.34 1.95
N ALA A 466 -16.53 43.67 0.97
CA ALA A 466 -16.75 44.25 -0.35
C ALA A 466 -17.88 45.30 -0.37
N VAL A 467 -18.87 45.23 0.52
CA VAL A 467 -19.93 46.26 0.66
C VAL A 467 -19.52 47.42 1.59
N GLY A 468 -18.31 47.38 2.15
CA GLY A 468 -17.77 48.45 2.99
C GLY A 468 -18.61 48.72 4.23
N THR A 469 -18.97 49.99 4.48
CA THR A 469 -19.68 50.41 5.71
C THR A 469 -21.05 49.77 5.86
N ALA A 470 -21.73 49.43 4.77
CA ALA A 470 -23.02 48.74 4.81
C ALA A 470 -22.89 47.28 5.28
N GLY A 471 -21.72 46.65 5.11
CA GLY A 471 -21.45 45.28 5.55
C GLY A 471 -21.00 45.15 7.01
N ALA A 472 -20.81 46.26 7.73
CA ALA A 472 -20.29 46.25 9.11
C ALA A 472 -21.14 45.43 10.10
N PRO A 473 -22.50 45.49 10.08
CA PRO A 473 -23.33 44.68 10.96
C PRO A 473 -23.18 43.17 10.68
N LEU A 474 -23.06 42.77 9.41
CA LEU A 474 -22.83 41.38 9.04
C LEU A 474 -21.46 40.89 9.52
N LEU A 475 -20.42 41.71 9.36
CA LEU A 475 -19.07 41.38 9.81
C LEU A 475 -19.02 41.19 11.33
N GLU A 476 -19.72 42.04 12.09
CA GLU A 476 -19.85 41.92 13.53
C GLU A 476 -20.60 40.64 13.94
N ALA A 477 -21.72 40.34 13.28
CA ALA A 477 -22.52 39.15 13.55
C ALA A 477 -21.73 37.85 13.25
N VAL A 478 -21.04 37.77 12.11
CA VAL A 478 -20.19 36.62 11.76
C VAL A 478 -19.04 36.46 12.76
N THR A 479 -18.42 37.57 13.17
CA THR A 479 -17.31 37.54 14.14
C THR A 479 -17.79 37.06 15.52
N LYS A 480 -18.97 37.51 15.97
CA LYS A 480 -19.59 37.04 17.22
C LYS A 480 -19.89 35.54 17.14
N LEU A 481 -20.45 35.06 16.03
CA LEU A 481 -20.76 33.65 15.83
C LEU A 481 -19.50 32.78 15.85
N LEU A 482 -18.44 33.17 15.14
CA LEU A 482 -17.18 32.42 15.13
C LEU A 482 -16.50 32.40 16.51
N LYS A 483 -16.58 33.50 17.28
CA LYS A 483 -16.09 33.56 18.66
C LYS A 483 -16.90 32.67 19.61
N ALA A 484 -18.22 32.75 19.56
CA ALA A 484 -19.10 31.93 20.39
C ALA A 484 -18.93 30.42 20.12
N SER A 485 -18.62 30.07 18.87
CA SER A 485 -18.43 28.69 18.40
C SER A 485 -17.02 28.14 18.66
N GLY A 486 -16.09 28.94 19.21
CA GLY A 486 -14.69 28.53 19.38
C GLY A 486 -13.94 28.28 18.05
N LEU A 487 -14.40 28.88 16.96
CA LEU A 487 -13.85 28.71 15.61
C LEU A 487 -12.85 29.81 15.22
N THR A 488 -12.48 30.68 16.18
CA THR A 488 -11.52 31.80 16.01
C THR A 488 -10.32 31.70 16.94
#